data_AF-A0A3D1UMT5-F1
#
_entry.id   AF-A0A3D1UMT5-F1
#
_cell.length_a   1.000
_cell.length_b   1.000
_cell.length_c   1.000
_cell.angle_alpha   90.00
_cell.angle_beta   90.00
_cell.angle_gamma   90.00
#
_symmetry.space_group_name_H-M   'P 1'
#
loop_
_entity.id
_entity.type
_entity.pdbx_description
1 polymer ?
#
loop_
_entity_poly.entity_id
_entity_poly.type
_entity_poly.pdbx_seq_one_letter_code
_entity_poly.pdbx_strand_id
1 'polypeptide(L)'
;MKDNTVTVGEWEWCIDDESRLVPWFNIYPEVEEKYTVKTTDTARIFKVQDSKKRSYYVKHDTPNSIKEHLIAWFSSRAKILYESGQILKGAGIPCADYPGWGKSGTESMVLSVEIPDTMTALEYWFRIAPHSSAVRREFLSNLSALIGLYAKNFIVQYDLSLENILIRTNGSEMYVINPGEVEKRYGGLSRAEKIAILKPFVEMRGEISSDSATIAILESGVAEDSLDASDLWHDAIDAEEEDIEENYWPENSDKVILDDSGPLCRIVRDGENVTHIRNTIWHSEIPLPDDSNSIAEEVSEEEAEKIWMDSFKAQLLRRQLPRVPLSWERRADGTNIIRYADTVDGILDSGFDQ
;
A
#
# COMPACT_ATOMS: atom_id res chain seq x y z
N MET A 1 -17.09 -17.73 15.51
CA MET A 1 -18.52 -17.35 15.39
C MET A 1 -19.21 -18.43 14.56
N LYS A 2 -20.54 -18.57 14.62
CA LYS A 2 -21.25 -19.40 13.64
C LYS A 2 -21.54 -18.50 12.45
N ASP A 3 -20.79 -18.69 11.37
CA ASP A 3 -21.04 -17.95 10.15
C ASP A 3 -22.34 -18.49 9.55
N ASN A 4 -23.26 -17.60 9.20
CA ASN A 4 -24.51 -17.97 8.56
C ASN A 4 -24.30 -17.88 7.05
N THR A 5 -24.69 -18.94 6.34
CA THR A 5 -24.77 -18.90 4.88
C THR A 5 -26.10 -18.28 4.47
N VAL A 6 -26.06 -17.20 3.70
CA VAL A 6 -27.23 -16.49 3.17
C VAL A 6 -27.10 -16.40 1.65
N THR A 7 -28.19 -16.65 0.93
CA THR A 7 -28.24 -16.48 -0.53
C THR A 7 -29.06 -15.25 -0.87
N VAL A 8 -28.47 -14.31 -1.61
CA VAL A 8 -29.15 -13.11 -2.11
C VAL A 8 -28.90 -12.99 -3.62
N GLY A 9 -29.92 -13.23 -4.42
CA GLY A 9 -29.76 -13.34 -5.87
C GLY A 9 -28.87 -14.52 -6.24
N GLU A 10 -27.83 -14.26 -7.04
CA GLU A 10 -26.81 -15.26 -7.43
C GLU A 10 -25.64 -15.37 -6.43
N TRP A 11 -25.63 -14.52 -5.40
CA TRP A 11 -24.54 -14.47 -4.43
C TRP A 11 -24.81 -15.39 -3.23
N GLU A 12 -23.79 -16.19 -2.90
CA GLU A 12 -23.71 -16.93 -1.65
C GLU A 12 -22.78 -16.18 -0.68
N TRP A 13 -23.33 -15.75 0.45
CA TRP A 13 -22.66 -14.99 1.49
C TRP A 13 -22.42 -15.87 2.72
N CYS A 14 -21.19 -15.85 3.22
CA CYS A 14 -20.81 -16.34 4.54
C CYS A 14 -20.61 -15.11 5.44
N ILE A 15 -21.60 -14.80 6.29
CA ILE A 15 -21.64 -13.55 7.06
C ILE A 15 -22.19 -13.76 8.48
N ASP A 16 -21.69 -12.96 9.43
CA ASP A 16 -22.12 -13.05 10.83
C ASP A 16 -23.55 -12.50 11.08
N ASP A 17 -23.95 -11.45 10.37
CA ASP A 17 -25.22 -10.72 10.51
C ASP A 17 -25.70 -10.24 9.13
N GLU A 18 -26.76 -10.87 8.60
CA GLU A 18 -27.36 -10.55 7.30
C GLU A 18 -27.78 -9.08 7.17
N SER A 19 -28.12 -8.41 8.28
CA SER A 19 -28.52 -7.00 8.25
C SER A 19 -27.42 -6.05 7.77
N ARG A 20 -26.16 -6.53 7.71
CA ARG A 20 -25.02 -5.80 7.13
C ARG A 20 -25.06 -5.67 5.61
N LEU A 21 -25.83 -6.52 4.91
CA LEU A 21 -25.99 -6.44 3.45
C LEU A 21 -27.10 -5.44 3.04
N VAL A 22 -27.99 -5.08 3.97
CA VAL A 22 -29.12 -4.19 3.71
C VAL A 22 -28.77 -2.76 4.15
N PRO A 23 -29.07 -1.71 3.34
CA PRO A 23 -29.84 -1.73 2.10
C PRO A 23 -29.00 -1.77 0.81
N TRP A 24 -27.68 -1.71 0.92
CA TRP A 24 -26.80 -1.42 -0.20
C TRP A 24 -26.66 -2.57 -1.19
N PHE A 25 -26.72 -3.83 -0.74
CA PHE A 25 -26.36 -4.97 -1.58
C PHE A 25 -27.31 -5.19 -2.75
N ASN A 26 -28.60 -4.90 -2.59
CA ASN A 26 -29.59 -5.01 -3.68
C ASN A 26 -29.38 -3.99 -4.81
N ILE A 27 -28.60 -2.94 -4.55
CA ILE A 27 -28.25 -1.86 -5.49
C ILE A 27 -26.72 -1.68 -5.53
N TYR A 28 -25.98 -2.78 -5.33
CA TYR A 28 -24.53 -2.69 -5.22
C TYR A 28 -23.85 -2.11 -6.46
N PRO A 29 -24.32 -2.31 -7.71
CA PRO A 29 -23.68 -1.70 -8.87
C PRO A 29 -23.71 -0.17 -8.82
N GLU A 30 -24.85 0.42 -8.42
CA GLU A 30 -24.98 1.88 -8.28
C GLU A 30 -24.18 2.41 -7.09
N VAL A 31 -24.11 1.64 -6.00
CA VAL A 31 -23.33 2.00 -4.81
C VAL A 31 -21.83 1.93 -5.10
N GLU A 32 -21.38 0.90 -5.81
CA GLU A 32 -20.00 0.75 -6.27
C GLU A 32 -19.61 1.93 -7.15
N GLU A 33 -20.38 2.22 -8.20
CA GLU A 33 -20.09 3.33 -9.12
C GLU A 33 -19.96 4.67 -8.38
N LYS A 34 -20.85 4.93 -7.42
CA LYS A 34 -20.90 6.23 -6.74
C LYS A 34 -19.90 6.38 -5.58
N TYR A 35 -19.59 5.30 -4.88
CA TYR A 35 -18.83 5.35 -3.61
C TYR A 35 -17.53 4.56 -3.68
N THR A 36 -17.02 4.25 -4.88
CA THR A 36 -15.67 3.71 -5.07
C THR A 36 -14.64 4.69 -4.53
N VAL A 37 -13.76 4.17 -3.67
CA VAL A 37 -12.63 4.91 -3.08
C VAL A 37 -11.29 4.46 -3.67
N LYS A 38 -11.22 3.24 -4.21
CA LYS A 38 -10.01 2.71 -4.88
C LYS A 38 -10.40 1.70 -5.95
N THR A 39 -9.72 1.77 -7.08
CA THR A 39 -9.84 0.80 -8.18
C THR A 39 -8.47 0.24 -8.48
N THR A 40 -8.41 -1.06 -8.71
CA THR A 40 -7.28 -1.74 -9.36
C THR A 40 -7.82 -2.44 -10.61
N ASP A 41 -6.94 -3.05 -11.39
CA ASP A 41 -7.37 -3.81 -12.56
C ASP A 41 -8.45 -4.83 -12.17
N THR A 42 -8.25 -5.57 -11.08
CA THR A 42 -9.09 -6.73 -10.75
C THR A 42 -10.00 -6.54 -9.54
N ALA A 43 -10.04 -5.34 -8.96
CA ALA A 43 -10.87 -5.07 -7.80
C ALA A 43 -11.33 -3.62 -7.69
N ARG A 44 -12.50 -3.44 -7.09
CA ARG A 44 -13.00 -2.13 -6.65
C ARG A 44 -13.23 -2.17 -5.15
N ILE A 45 -12.85 -1.09 -4.47
CA ILE A 45 -13.13 -0.89 -3.06
C ILE A 45 -14.08 0.28 -2.95
N PHE A 46 -15.25 0.05 -2.36
CA PHE A 46 -16.28 1.08 -2.19
C PHE A 46 -16.84 1.08 -0.77
N LYS A 47 -17.31 2.26 -0.35
CA LYS A 47 -17.84 2.46 0.99
C LYS A 47 -19.35 2.22 1.02
N VAL A 48 -19.81 1.48 2.02
CA VAL A 48 -21.23 1.19 2.22
C VAL A 48 -21.65 1.46 3.66
N GLN A 49 -22.95 1.66 3.86
CA GLN A 49 -23.55 1.72 5.18
C GLN A 49 -24.71 0.74 5.27
N ASP A 50 -24.83 0.07 6.40
CA ASP A 50 -25.95 -0.81 6.66
C ASP A 50 -27.18 -0.08 7.24
N SER A 51 -28.25 -0.83 7.46
CA SER A 51 -29.50 -0.35 8.07
C SER A 51 -29.32 0.26 9.47
N LYS A 52 -28.25 -0.08 10.19
CA LYS A 52 -27.90 0.43 11.51
C LYS A 52 -26.89 1.60 11.44
N LYS A 53 -26.61 2.12 10.23
CA LYS A 53 -25.62 3.18 9.96
C LYS A 53 -24.19 2.81 10.35
N ARG A 54 -23.87 1.52 10.40
CA ARG A 54 -22.48 1.04 10.53
C ARG A 54 -21.82 1.16 9.16
N SER A 55 -20.62 1.73 9.12
CA SER A 55 -19.85 1.88 7.88
C SER A 55 -18.95 0.68 7.63
N TYR A 56 -18.85 0.29 6.36
CA TYR A 56 -18.00 -0.79 5.89
C TYR A 56 -17.29 -0.39 4.60
N TYR A 57 -16.17 -1.04 4.32
CA TYR A 57 -15.62 -1.13 2.99
C TYR A 57 -15.96 -2.49 2.39
N VAL A 58 -16.33 -2.49 1.12
CA VAL A 58 -16.53 -3.70 0.32
C VAL A 58 -15.43 -3.73 -0.70
N LYS A 59 -14.62 -4.79 -0.67
CA LYS A 59 -13.70 -5.11 -1.76
C LYS A 59 -14.39 -6.12 -2.67
N HIS A 60 -14.69 -5.70 -3.90
CA HIS A 60 -15.28 -6.53 -4.94
C HIS A 60 -14.19 -6.91 -5.94
N ASP A 61 -13.85 -8.19 -5.97
CA ASP A 61 -12.89 -8.78 -6.91
C ASP A 61 -13.63 -9.28 -8.15
N THR A 62 -13.25 -8.76 -9.32
CA THR A 62 -13.74 -9.17 -10.64
C THR A 62 -12.54 -9.62 -11.47
N PRO A 63 -12.41 -10.94 -11.75
CA PRO A 63 -11.34 -11.45 -12.60
C PRO A 63 -11.41 -10.85 -14.01
N ASN A 64 -10.27 -10.43 -14.56
CA ASN A 64 -10.20 -9.80 -15.89
C ASN A 64 -9.57 -10.69 -16.95
N SER A 65 -9.02 -11.84 -16.57
CA SER A 65 -8.34 -12.76 -17.48
C SER A 65 -8.80 -14.20 -17.32
N ILE A 66 -8.69 -15.00 -18.37
CA ILE A 66 -9.07 -16.43 -18.37
C ILE A 66 -8.33 -17.21 -17.25
N LYS A 67 -7.05 -16.90 -17.03
CA LYS A 67 -6.26 -17.49 -15.95
C LYS A 67 -6.85 -17.16 -14.59
N GLU A 68 -7.23 -15.90 -14.37
CA GLU A 68 -7.85 -15.47 -13.12
C GLU A 68 -9.25 -16.03 -12.94
N HIS A 69 -10.06 -16.16 -14.00
CA HIS A 69 -11.34 -16.83 -13.91
C HIS A 69 -11.19 -18.29 -13.46
N LEU A 70 -10.19 -19.01 -13.98
CA LEU A 70 -9.89 -20.38 -13.54
C LEU A 70 -9.47 -20.41 -12.07
N ILE A 71 -8.58 -19.51 -11.64
CA ILE A 71 -8.16 -19.43 -10.24
C ILE A 71 -9.35 -19.09 -9.33
N ALA A 72 -10.12 -18.07 -9.68
CA ALA A 72 -11.29 -17.59 -8.93
C ALA A 72 -12.38 -18.66 -8.80
N TRP A 73 -12.48 -19.54 -9.81
CA TRP A 73 -13.36 -20.70 -9.77
C TRP A 73 -13.02 -21.62 -8.59
N PHE A 74 -11.73 -21.95 -8.42
CA PHE A 74 -11.24 -22.87 -7.40
C PHE A 74 -10.91 -22.22 -6.05
N SER A 75 -10.61 -20.92 -6.02
CA SER A 75 -10.20 -20.18 -4.83
C SER A 75 -10.80 -18.77 -4.83
N SER A 76 -11.51 -18.41 -3.76
CA SER A 76 -12.07 -17.06 -3.61
C SER A 76 -11.09 -16.16 -2.88
N ARG A 77 -10.66 -15.07 -3.53
CA ARG A 77 -9.80 -14.04 -2.91
C ARG A 77 -10.47 -13.44 -1.66
N ALA A 78 -11.77 -13.17 -1.73
CA ALA A 78 -12.55 -12.68 -0.59
C ALA A 78 -12.55 -13.66 0.59
N LYS A 79 -12.63 -14.97 0.33
CA LYS A 79 -12.53 -16.01 1.35
C LYS A 79 -11.15 -16.02 2.01
N ILE A 80 -10.08 -15.96 1.22
CA ILE A 80 -8.70 -15.89 1.75
C ILE A 80 -8.55 -14.69 2.68
N LEU A 81 -8.95 -13.49 2.23
CA LEU A 81 -8.91 -12.27 3.04
C LEU A 81 -9.68 -12.43 4.36
N TYR A 82 -10.88 -13.02 4.30
CA TYR A 82 -11.67 -13.31 5.50
C TYR A 82 -10.95 -14.27 6.45
N GLU A 83 -10.48 -15.42 5.95
CA GLU A 83 -9.79 -16.44 6.75
C GLU A 83 -8.48 -15.90 7.37
N SER A 84 -7.71 -15.15 6.60
CA SER A 84 -6.51 -14.45 7.06
C SER A 84 -6.82 -13.45 8.18
N GLY A 85 -7.88 -12.66 8.03
CA GLY A 85 -8.37 -11.77 9.09
C GLY A 85 -8.76 -12.53 10.36
N GLN A 86 -9.39 -13.71 10.25
CA GLN A 86 -9.69 -14.53 11.41
C GLN A 86 -8.43 -15.10 12.09
N ILE A 87 -7.40 -15.46 11.31
CA ILE A 87 -6.11 -15.92 11.86
C ILE A 87 -5.43 -14.81 12.66
N LEU A 88 -5.32 -13.60 12.09
CA LEU A 88 -4.74 -12.44 12.76
C LEU A 88 -5.49 -12.11 14.06
N LYS A 89 -6.83 -12.06 13.99
CA LYS A 89 -7.69 -11.83 15.16
C LYS A 89 -7.51 -12.90 16.24
N GLY A 90 -7.42 -14.17 15.84
CA GLY A 90 -7.18 -15.29 16.76
C GLY A 90 -5.81 -15.25 17.45
N ALA A 91 -4.82 -14.61 16.82
CA ALA A 91 -3.49 -14.38 17.38
C ALA A 91 -3.35 -13.07 18.17
N GLY A 92 -4.42 -12.26 18.24
CA GLY A 92 -4.42 -10.96 18.89
C GLY A 92 -3.63 -9.89 18.15
N ILE A 93 -3.38 -10.08 16.84
CA ILE A 93 -2.80 -9.04 15.98
C ILE A 93 -3.92 -8.05 15.62
N PRO A 94 -3.78 -6.75 15.94
CA PRO A 94 -4.76 -5.74 15.55
C PRO A 94 -4.95 -5.70 14.04
N CYS A 95 -6.15 -5.96 13.58
CA CYS A 95 -6.52 -5.91 12.17
C CYS A 95 -7.94 -5.38 12.00
N ALA A 96 -8.32 -5.02 10.77
CA ALA A 96 -9.71 -4.76 10.45
C ALA A 96 -10.58 -5.99 10.75
N ASP A 97 -11.81 -5.74 11.21
CA ASP A 97 -12.78 -6.79 11.39
C ASP A 97 -13.42 -7.15 10.04
N TYR A 98 -13.36 -8.42 9.67
CA TYR A 98 -13.96 -8.97 8.46
C TYR A 98 -15.23 -9.76 8.81
N PRO A 99 -16.42 -9.13 8.79
CA PRO A 99 -17.66 -9.78 9.23
C PRO A 99 -18.23 -10.82 8.25
N GLY A 100 -17.75 -10.84 7.01
CA GLY A 100 -18.17 -11.83 6.04
C GLY A 100 -17.61 -11.62 4.65
N TRP A 101 -17.81 -12.63 3.81
CA TRP A 101 -17.44 -12.65 2.40
C TRP A 101 -18.53 -13.35 1.59
N GLY A 102 -18.59 -13.06 0.29
CA GLY A 102 -19.55 -13.65 -0.63
C GLY A 102 -18.94 -13.97 -1.99
N LYS A 103 -19.60 -14.85 -2.74
CA LYS A 103 -19.18 -15.27 -4.08
C LYS A 103 -20.38 -15.41 -5.01
N SER A 104 -20.21 -14.99 -6.25
CA SER A 104 -21.13 -15.25 -7.37
C SER A 104 -20.31 -15.66 -8.59
N GLY A 105 -20.41 -16.92 -9.02
CA GLY A 105 -19.60 -17.44 -10.12
C GLY A 105 -18.09 -17.27 -9.85
N THR A 106 -17.44 -16.39 -10.62
CA THR A 106 -16.01 -16.05 -10.44
C THR A 106 -15.78 -14.73 -9.70
N GLU A 107 -16.83 -13.98 -9.40
CA GLU A 107 -16.74 -12.74 -8.61
C GLU A 107 -16.76 -13.06 -7.12
N SER A 108 -16.10 -12.23 -6.32
CA SER A 108 -16.17 -12.35 -4.88
C SER A 108 -16.11 -11.00 -4.18
N MET A 109 -16.74 -10.90 -3.01
CA MET A 109 -16.76 -9.69 -2.20
C MET A 109 -16.39 -10.00 -0.76
N VAL A 110 -15.64 -9.12 -0.11
CA VAL A 110 -15.38 -9.18 1.34
C VAL A 110 -15.76 -7.85 1.97
N LEU A 111 -16.41 -7.92 3.14
CA LEU A 111 -16.66 -6.75 3.97
C LEU A 111 -15.52 -6.57 4.98
N SER A 112 -15.13 -5.32 5.20
CA SER A 112 -14.34 -4.91 6.36
C SER A 112 -15.02 -3.76 7.10
N VAL A 113 -14.96 -3.78 8.43
CA VAL A 113 -15.46 -2.68 9.27
C VAL A 113 -14.59 -1.44 9.05
N GLU A 114 -15.21 -0.28 8.84
CA GLU A 114 -14.48 0.98 8.80
C GLU A 114 -13.82 1.27 10.16
N ILE A 115 -12.52 1.55 10.12
CA ILE A 115 -11.79 2.11 11.25
C ILE A 115 -11.74 3.63 11.03
N PRO A 116 -12.46 4.44 11.81
CA PRO A 116 -12.54 5.88 11.58
C PRO A 116 -11.22 6.59 11.93
N ASP A 117 -11.01 7.77 11.37
CA ASP A 117 -9.88 8.66 11.72
C ASP A 117 -8.50 7.99 11.57
N THR A 118 -8.33 7.20 10.50
CA THR A 118 -7.07 6.53 10.16
C THR A 118 -6.51 7.00 8.82
N MET A 119 -5.20 6.82 8.64
CA MET A 119 -4.48 6.89 7.36
C MET A 119 -3.56 5.69 7.23
N THR A 120 -2.96 5.45 6.06
CA THR A 120 -1.96 4.37 5.94
C THR A 120 -0.71 4.73 6.74
N ALA A 121 0.00 3.73 7.24
CA ALA A 121 1.26 3.92 7.94
C ALA A 121 2.32 4.51 7.00
N LEU A 122 2.22 4.22 5.69
CA LEU A 122 3.06 4.82 4.65
C LEU A 122 2.84 6.35 4.58
N GLU A 123 1.58 6.77 4.45
CA GLU A 123 1.23 8.20 4.43
C GLU A 123 1.62 8.89 5.75
N TYR A 124 1.39 8.25 6.90
CA TYR A 124 1.78 8.82 8.20
C TYR A 124 3.30 9.00 8.32
N TRP A 125 4.08 8.00 7.91
CA TRP A 125 5.53 8.05 7.99
C TRP A 125 6.12 9.14 7.11
N PHE A 126 5.62 9.32 5.89
CA PHE A 126 6.17 10.29 4.95
C PHE A 126 5.57 11.69 5.07
N ARG A 127 4.35 11.84 5.60
CA ARG A 127 3.69 13.15 5.74
C ARG A 127 3.80 13.75 7.15
N ILE A 128 3.82 12.94 8.20
CA ILE A 128 3.72 13.44 9.58
C ILE A 128 5.03 13.22 10.34
N ALA A 129 5.57 12.00 10.29
CA ALA A 129 6.76 11.64 11.05
C ALA A 129 8.03 12.46 10.73
N PRO A 130 8.31 12.95 9.50
CA PRO A 130 9.57 13.62 9.21
C PRO A 130 9.77 14.91 10.02
N HIS A 131 8.66 15.54 10.42
CA HIS A 131 8.68 16.80 11.15
C HIS A 131 8.93 16.66 12.66
N SER A 132 9.03 15.43 13.20
CA SER A 132 9.25 15.21 14.64
C SER A 132 9.99 13.92 14.97
N SER A 133 11.18 14.04 15.55
CA SER A 133 11.96 12.89 16.03
C SER A 133 11.25 12.09 17.15
N ALA A 134 10.40 12.75 17.95
CA ALA A 134 9.59 12.06 18.95
C ALA A 134 8.52 11.17 18.28
N VAL A 135 7.84 11.70 17.25
CA VAL A 135 6.84 10.95 16.48
C VAL A 135 7.49 9.77 15.74
N ARG A 136 8.69 9.96 15.16
CA ARG A 136 9.43 8.86 14.52
C ARG A 136 9.74 7.72 15.48
N ARG A 137 10.20 8.03 16.69
CA ARG A 137 10.48 7.01 17.72
C ARG A 137 9.22 6.28 18.17
N GLU A 138 8.13 7.01 18.40
CA GLU A 138 6.84 6.42 18.78
C GLU A 138 6.30 5.50 17.67
N PHE A 139 6.38 5.94 16.41
CA PHE A 139 6.00 5.13 15.26
C PHE A 139 6.80 3.83 15.19
N LEU A 140 8.14 3.90 15.29
CA LEU A 140 9.00 2.71 15.25
C LEU A 140 8.69 1.76 16.40
N SER A 141 8.46 2.28 17.62
CA SER A 141 8.09 1.47 18.77
C SER A 141 6.74 0.76 18.57
N ASN A 142 5.73 1.46 18.03
CA ASN A 142 4.42 0.88 17.73
C ASN A 142 4.51 -0.18 16.62
N LEU A 143 5.32 0.07 15.58
CA LEU A 143 5.56 -0.89 14.51
C LEU A 143 6.29 -2.14 15.03
N SER A 144 7.34 -1.97 15.84
CA SER A 144 8.03 -3.09 16.50
C SER A 144 7.09 -3.92 17.37
N ALA A 145 6.20 -3.28 18.11
CA ALA A 145 5.19 -3.99 18.90
C ALA A 145 4.22 -4.80 18.00
N LEU A 146 3.76 -4.22 16.89
CA LEU A 146 2.91 -4.93 15.92
C LEU A 146 3.63 -6.12 15.28
N ILE A 147 4.83 -5.91 14.74
CA ILE A 147 5.64 -6.98 14.13
C ILE A 147 6.02 -8.05 15.15
N GLY A 148 6.25 -7.67 16.40
CA GLY A 148 6.51 -8.63 17.47
C GLY A 148 5.33 -9.56 17.77
N LEU A 149 4.09 -9.16 17.48
CA LEU A 149 2.94 -10.06 17.54
C LEU A 149 2.98 -11.13 16.44
N TYR A 150 3.46 -10.80 15.24
CA TYR A 150 3.70 -11.79 14.17
C TYR A 150 4.77 -12.79 14.58
N ALA A 151 5.93 -12.30 15.03
CA ALA A 151 7.05 -13.14 15.48
C ALA A 151 6.64 -14.07 16.63
N LYS A 152 6.02 -13.52 17.67
CA LYS A 152 5.58 -14.26 18.87
C LYS A 152 4.56 -15.36 18.56
N ASN A 153 3.69 -15.13 17.58
CA ASN A 153 2.64 -16.10 17.19
C ASN A 153 3.05 -17.00 16.01
N PHE A 154 4.26 -16.83 15.48
CA PHE A 154 4.76 -17.50 14.28
C PHE A 154 3.82 -17.33 13.09
N ILE A 155 3.35 -16.11 12.89
CA ILE A 155 2.52 -15.76 11.74
C ILE A 155 3.39 -15.16 10.65
N VAL A 156 3.18 -15.62 9.42
CA VAL A 156 3.75 -15.03 8.21
C VAL A 156 2.65 -14.41 7.37
N GLN A 157 2.97 -13.27 6.77
CA GLN A 157 2.17 -12.59 5.77
C GLN A 157 3.14 -11.98 4.75
N TYR A 158 3.15 -12.48 3.52
CA TYR A 158 4.14 -12.08 2.51
C TYR A 158 3.84 -10.73 1.85
N ASP A 159 2.60 -10.26 1.92
CA ASP A 159 2.15 -8.97 1.38
C ASP A 159 2.05 -7.87 2.46
N LEU A 160 2.70 -8.08 3.62
CA LEU A 160 2.69 -7.09 4.69
C LEU A 160 3.51 -5.85 4.27
N SER A 161 2.85 -4.70 4.21
CA SER A 161 3.44 -3.41 3.85
C SER A 161 2.84 -2.30 4.71
N LEU A 162 3.50 -1.13 4.73
CA LEU A 162 2.99 0.09 5.36
C LEU A 162 1.68 0.59 4.71
N GLU A 163 1.41 0.24 3.45
CA GLU A 163 0.11 0.51 2.82
C GLU A 163 -1.02 -0.34 3.40
N ASN A 164 -0.68 -1.54 3.84
CA ASN A 164 -1.59 -2.51 4.44
C ASN A 164 -1.67 -2.36 5.97
N ILE A 165 -1.14 -1.27 6.53
CA ILE A 165 -1.28 -0.92 7.94
C ILE A 165 -1.96 0.44 8.02
N LEU A 166 -3.09 0.51 8.73
CA LEU A 166 -3.73 1.76 9.10
C LEU A 166 -3.21 2.21 10.45
N ILE A 167 -2.97 3.51 10.61
CA ILE A 167 -2.67 4.15 11.88
C ILE A 167 -3.75 5.17 12.20
N ARG A 168 -4.16 5.26 13.47
CA ARG A 168 -4.99 6.38 13.94
C ARG A 168 -4.25 7.69 13.68
N THR A 169 -4.98 8.73 13.30
CA THR A 169 -4.43 10.07 13.01
C THR A 169 -3.64 10.69 14.17
N ASN A 170 -3.90 10.27 15.40
CA ASN A 170 -3.15 10.66 16.60
C ASN A 170 -1.86 9.84 16.82
N GLY A 171 -1.56 8.85 15.97
CA GLY A 171 -0.38 7.98 16.05
C GLY A 171 -0.48 6.79 17.00
N SER A 172 -1.59 6.61 17.73
CA SER A 172 -1.60 5.75 18.92
C SER A 172 -1.81 4.26 18.67
N GLU A 173 -2.43 3.88 17.55
CA GLU A 173 -2.83 2.49 17.27
C GLU A 173 -2.62 2.15 15.81
N MET A 174 -2.13 0.94 15.55
CA MET A 174 -1.93 0.38 14.21
C MET A 174 -2.86 -0.83 13.99
N TYR A 175 -3.37 -0.98 12.78
CA TYR A 175 -4.26 -2.06 12.38
C TYR A 175 -3.89 -2.59 11.01
N VAL A 176 -3.71 -3.89 10.87
CA VAL A 176 -3.50 -4.54 9.58
C VAL A 176 -4.81 -4.56 8.77
N ILE A 177 -4.73 -4.19 7.51
CA ILE A 177 -5.82 -4.26 6.54
C ILE A 177 -5.38 -5.05 5.30
N ASN A 178 -6.36 -5.50 4.54
CA ASN A 178 -6.19 -6.32 3.33
C ASN A 178 -5.15 -7.46 3.51
N PRO A 179 -5.23 -8.26 4.59
CA PRO A 179 -4.25 -9.31 4.80
C PRO A 179 -4.44 -10.37 3.71
N GLY A 180 -3.44 -10.56 2.84
CA GLY A 180 -3.49 -11.53 1.75
C GLY A 180 -3.51 -12.96 2.29
N GLU A 181 -2.51 -13.76 1.95
CA GLU A 181 -2.39 -15.10 2.52
C GLU A 181 -1.62 -15.03 3.85
N VAL A 182 -2.32 -15.33 4.95
CA VAL A 182 -1.75 -15.35 6.30
C VAL A 182 -1.71 -16.79 6.78
N GLU A 183 -0.54 -17.22 7.25
CA GLU A 183 -0.33 -18.57 7.74
C GLU A 183 0.29 -18.59 9.12
N LYS A 184 -0.12 -19.56 9.95
CA LYS A 184 0.51 -19.84 11.24
C LYS A 184 1.46 -21.03 11.12
N ARG A 185 2.74 -20.82 11.46
CA ARG A 185 3.77 -21.86 11.46
C ARG A 185 3.89 -22.49 12.84
N TYR A 186 3.91 -23.83 12.87
CA TYR A 186 4.01 -24.59 14.12
C TYR A 186 5.45 -24.79 14.61
N GLY A 187 6.45 -24.54 13.75
CA GLY A 187 7.88 -24.76 14.04
C GLY A 187 8.72 -23.48 14.18
N GLY A 188 8.09 -22.32 14.29
CA GLY A 188 8.76 -21.02 14.15
C GLY A 188 8.78 -20.50 12.72
N LEU A 189 9.30 -19.28 12.55
CA LEU A 189 9.46 -18.64 11.25
C LEU A 189 10.84 -18.98 10.68
N SER A 190 10.89 -19.37 9.41
CA SER A 190 12.14 -19.48 8.64
C SER A 190 12.74 -18.10 8.38
N ARG A 191 14.02 -18.05 7.95
CA ARG A 191 14.70 -16.77 7.66
C ARG A 191 13.98 -15.95 6.59
N ALA A 192 13.52 -16.58 5.51
CA ALA A 192 12.75 -15.91 4.46
C ALA A 192 11.42 -15.33 4.98
N GLU A 193 10.75 -16.03 5.90
CA GLU A 193 9.50 -15.55 6.50
C GLU A 193 9.73 -14.43 7.51
N LYS A 194 10.85 -14.47 8.25
CA LYS A 194 11.29 -13.34 9.07
C LYS A 194 11.54 -12.11 8.19
N ILE A 195 12.26 -12.26 7.07
CA ILE A 195 12.49 -11.17 6.11
C ILE A 195 11.17 -10.62 5.57
N ALA A 196 10.22 -11.48 5.19
CA ALA A 196 8.93 -11.05 4.66
C ALA A 196 8.15 -10.14 5.62
N ILE A 197 8.11 -10.46 6.92
CA ILE A 197 7.42 -9.63 7.92
C ILE A 197 8.18 -8.35 8.29
N LEU A 198 9.43 -8.18 7.83
CA LEU A 198 10.22 -6.96 8.02
C LEU A 198 10.02 -5.92 6.92
N LYS A 199 9.30 -6.24 5.84
CA LYS A 199 9.03 -5.32 4.72
C LYS A 199 8.56 -3.92 5.17
N PRO A 200 7.67 -3.75 6.18
CA PRO A 200 7.31 -2.42 6.67
C PRO A 200 8.48 -1.57 7.17
N PHE A 201 9.53 -2.17 7.75
CA PHE A 201 10.74 -1.45 8.12
C PHE A 201 11.60 -1.09 6.89
N VAL A 202 11.72 -2.01 5.94
CA VAL A 202 12.53 -1.86 4.72
C VAL A 202 11.97 -0.76 3.80
N GLU A 203 10.66 -0.56 3.80
CA GLU A 203 10.01 0.55 3.09
C GLU A 203 10.45 1.93 3.57
N MET A 204 11.04 2.03 4.77
CA MET A 204 11.57 3.25 5.39
C MET A 204 13.11 3.32 5.39
N ARG A 205 13.80 2.42 4.67
CA ARG A 205 15.27 2.26 4.73
C ARG A 205 16.06 3.50 4.28
N GLY A 206 15.45 4.42 3.53
CA GLY A 206 16.06 5.69 3.14
C GLY A 206 16.09 6.71 4.28
N GLU A 207 15.17 6.56 5.23
CA GLU A 207 14.88 7.56 6.25
C GLU A 207 15.35 7.11 7.64
N ILE A 208 15.41 5.80 7.92
CA ILE A 208 15.92 5.26 9.20
C ILE A 208 17.39 4.83 9.10
N SER A 209 18.18 5.11 10.14
CA SER A 209 19.54 4.58 10.22
C SER A 209 19.54 3.07 10.47
N SER A 210 20.57 2.37 9.99
CA SER A 210 20.74 0.93 10.25
C SER A 210 20.73 0.58 11.74
N ASP A 211 21.29 1.44 12.60
CA ASP A 211 21.26 1.26 14.05
C ASP A 211 19.81 1.31 14.59
N SER A 212 19.01 2.26 14.11
CA SER A 212 17.61 2.40 14.54
C SER A 212 16.77 1.22 14.06
N ALA A 213 16.99 0.76 12.82
CA ALA A 213 16.33 -0.42 12.28
C ALA A 213 16.69 -1.69 13.07
N THR A 214 17.99 -1.90 13.34
CA THR A 214 18.49 -3.05 14.12
C THR A 214 17.88 -3.08 15.52
N ILE A 215 17.81 -1.94 16.21
CA ILE A 215 17.15 -1.83 17.51
C ILE A 215 15.67 -2.19 17.40
N ALA A 216 14.96 -1.62 16.43
CA ALA A 216 13.53 -1.88 16.24
C ALA A 216 13.23 -3.36 15.93
N ILE A 217 14.06 -4.01 15.12
CA ILE A 217 13.97 -5.44 14.79
C ILE A 217 14.24 -6.29 16.03
N LEU A 218 15.26 -5.96 16.81
CA LEU A 218 15.55 -6.66 18.06
C LEU A 218 14.41 -6.50 19.08
N GLU A 219 13.86 -5.30 19.23
CA GLU A 219 12.74 -5.01 20.13
C GLU A 219 11.44 -5.74 19.73
N SER A 220 11.24 -5.97 18.43
CA SER A 220 10.12 -6.79 17.95
C SER A 220 10.27 -8.28 18.30
N GLY A 221 11.47 -8.75 18.63
CA GLY A 221 11.75 -10.15 18.92
C GLY A 221 11.75 -11.06 17.69
N VAL A 222 11.86 -10.50 16.49
CA VAL A 222 12.09 -11.25 15.23
C VAL A 222 13.50 -11.85 15.24
N ALA A 223 14.47 -11.06 15.71
CA ALA A 223 15.88 -11.44 15.84
C ALA A 223 16.19 -12.01 17.22
N GLU A 224 17.17 -12.92 17.27
CA GLU A 224 17.61 -13.54 18.53
C GLU A 224 18.57 -12.65 19.31
N ASP A 225 19.42 -11.90 18.61
CA ASP A 225 20.39 -10.97 19.16
C ASP A 225 20.70 -9.83 18.18
N SER A 226 21.59 -8.92 18.58
CA SER A 226 21.95 -7.74 17.78
C SER A 226 22.66 -8.08 16.46
N LEU A 227 23.37 -9.21 16.37
CA LEU A 227 24.04 -9.61 15.14
C LEU A 227 23.01 -10.16 14.16
N ASP A 228 22.12 -11.05 14.63
CA ASP A 228 21.01 -11.57 13.80
C ASP A 228 20.08 -10.44 13.34
N ALA A 229 19.83 -9.43 14.17
CA ALA A 229 19.03 -8.26 13.79
C ALA A 229 19.69 -7.45 12.67
N SER A 230 21.01 -7.25 12.74
CA SER A 230 21.76 -6.56 11.69
C SER A 230 21.78 -7.37 10.40
N ASP A 231 21.99 -8.68 10.48
CA ASP A 231 22.02 -9.55 9.31
C ASP A 231 20.64 -9.63 8.64
N LEU A 232 19.56 -9.74 9.42
CA LEU A 232 18.18 -9.72 8.91
C LEU A 232 17.84 -8.40 8.23
N TRP A 233 18.30 -7.27 8.76
CA TRP A 233 18.10 -5.96 8.15
C TRP A 233 18.74 -5.87 6.76
N HIS A 234 20.00 -6.30 6.65
CA HIS A 234 20.72 -6.28 5.38
C HIS A 234 20.11 -7.24 4.36
N ASP A 235 19.82 -8.49 4.76
CA ASP A 235 19.19 -9.47 3.87
C ASP A 235 17.81 -8.98 3.38
N ALA A 236 17.05 -8.27 4.22
CA ALA A 236 15.75 -7.75 3.85
C ALA A 236 15.83 -6.54 2.90
N ILE A 237 16.85 -5.69 3.05
CA ILE A 237 17.13 -4.62 2.06
C ILE A 237 17.53 -5.24 0.73
N ASP A 238 18.48 -6.18 0.73
CA ASP A 238 18.98 -6.80 -0.50
C ASP A 238 17.85 -7.49 -1.27
N ALA A 239 16.98 -8.23 -0.56
CA ALA A 239 15.81 -8.87 -1.16
C ALA A 239 14.80 -7.87 -1.75
N GLU A 240 14.56 -6.72 -1.10
CA GLU A 240 13.66 -5.69 -1.63
C GLU A 240 14.27 -4.97 -2.83
N GLU A 241 15.57 -4.67 -2.81
CA GLU A 241 16.24 -4.03 -3.95
C GLU A 241 16.30 -4.97 -5.16
N GLU A 242 16.56 -6.27 -4.95
CA GLU A 242 16.49 -7.29 -6.00
C GLU A 242 15.08 -7.38 -6.60
N ASP A 243 14.03 -7.46 -5.76
CA ASP A 243 12.64 -7.50 -6.24
C ASP A 243 12.25 -6.22 -7.03
N ILE A 244 12.72 -5.05 -6.58
CA ILE A 244 12.49 -3.79 -7.29
C ILE A 244 13.18 -3.82 -8.66
N GLU A 245 14.44 -4.24 -8.73
CA GLU A 245 15.21 -4.20 -9.97
C GLU A 245 14.79 -5.28 -10.98
N GLU A 246 14.42 -6.47 -10.51
CA GLU A 246 14.09 -7.62 -11.35
C GLU A 246 12.61 -7.72 -11.71
N ASN A 247 11.71 -7.27 -10.83
CA ASN A 247 10.25 -7.44 -11.00
C ASN A 247 9.50 -6.11 -11.09
N TYR A 248 9.53 -5.29 -10.03
CA TYR A 248 8.64 -4.13 -9.94
C TYR A 248 8.97 -3.05 -10.99
N TRP A 249 10.25 -2.69 -11.14
CA TRP A 249 10.66 -1.64 -12.06
C TRP A 249 10.39 -2.03 -13.53
N PRO A 250 10.77 -3.22 -14.02
CA PRO A 250 10.41 -3.65 -15.38
C PRO A 250 8.89 -3.65 -15.67
N GLU A 251 8.04 -3.95 -14.68
CA GLU A 251 6.58 -3.95 -14.85
C GLU A 251 5.95 -2.55 -14.88
N ASN A 252 6.64 -1.54 -14.33
CA ASN A 252 6.07 -0.20 -14.13
C ASN A 252 6.85 0.93 -14.81
N SER A 253 8.06 0.69 -15.32
CA SER A 253 8.88 1.70 -16.01
C SER A 253 8.18 2.26 -17.24
N ASP A 254 7.46 1.42 -17.97
CA ASP A 254 6.71 1.85 -19.13
C ASP A 254 5.54 2.76 -18.73
N LYS A 255 4.90 2.52 -17.58
CA LYS A 255 3.75 3.33 -17.11
C LYS A 255 4.13 4.74 -16.68
N VAL A 256 5.40 5.03 -16.42
CA VAL A 256 5.83 6.40 -16.07
C VAL A 256 6.16 7.26 -17.30
N ILE A 257 6.23 6.64 -18.48
CA ILE A 257 6.54 7.30 -19.77
C ILE A 257 5.35 7.21 -20.73
N LEU A 258 4.73 6.03 -20.80
CA LEU A 258 3.54 5.79 -21.58
C LEU A 258 2.39 6.58 -21.00
N ASP A 259 1.47 6.93 -21.89
CA ASP A 259 0.33 7.80 -21.69
C ASP A 259 -0.77 7.23 -20.75
N ASP A 260 -0.38 6.40 -19.78
CA ASP A 260 -1.25 5.79 -18.77
C ASP A 260 -0.93 6.34 -17.38
N SER A 261 -1.96 6.65 -16.60
CA SER A 261 -1.76 7.13 -15.23
C SER A 261 -1.58 5.94 -14.29
N GLY A 262 -0.59 6.01 -13.42
CA GLY A 262 -0.25 4.95 -12.48
C GLY A 262 -0.03 5.46 -11.05
N PRO A 263 0.36 4.57 -10.11
CA PRO A 263 0.60 4.96 -8.73
C PRO A 263 1.74 5.99 -8.59
N LEU A 264 2.72 5.96 -9.50
CA LEU A 264 3.91 6.83 -9.47
C LEU A 264 3.69 8.20 -10.13
N CYS A 265 2.82 8.27 -11.15
CA CYS A 265 2.65 9.46 -11.98
C CYS A 265 1.24 9.52 -12.57
N ARG A 266 0.69 10.73 -12.68
CA ARG A 266 -0.54 11.02 -13.44
C ARG A 266 -0.24 11.93 -14.63
N ILE A 267 -1.08 11.85 -15.66
CA ILE A 267 -0.86 12.59 -16.91
C ILE A 267 -2.02 13.56 -17.14
N VAL A 268 -1.68 14.83 -17.37
CA VAL A 268 -2.63 15.90 -17.72
C VAL A 268 -2.38 16.33 -19.16
N ARG A 269 -3.45 16.45 -19.94
CA ARG A 269 -3.40 16.88 -21.34
C ARG A 269 -4.14 18.19 -21.54
N ASP A 270 -3.49 19.12 -22.22
CA ASP A 270 -4.09 20.37 -22.69
C ASP A 270 -3.75 20.58 -24.17
N GLY A 271 -4.68 20.15 -25.03
CA GLY A 271 -4.46 20.07 -26.48
C GLY A 271 -3.35 19.07 -26.82
N GLU A 272 -2.29 19.56 -27.47
CA GLU A 272 -1.09 18.78 -27.81
C GLU A 272 -0.02 18.80 -26.70
N ASN A 273 -0.23 19.59 -25.64
CA ASN A 273 0.69 19.60 -24.49
C ASN A 273 0.36 18.43 -23.55
N VAL A 274 1.41 17.75 -23.10
CA VAL A 274 1.32 16.63 -22.15
C VAL A 274 2.16 16.96 -20.94
N THR A 275 1.60 16.85 -19.74
CA THR A 275 2.36 17.01 -18.49
C THR A 275 2.27 15.73 -17.67
N HIS A 276 3.41 15.10 -17.43
CA HIS A 276 3.58 14.02 -16.49
C HIS A 276 3.83 14.64 -15.11
N ILE A 277 3.04 14.25 -14.11
CA ILE A 277 3.09 14.82 -12.75
C ILE A 277 3.33 13.67 -11.78
N ARG A 278 4.39 13.78 -10.98
CA ARG A 278 4.75 12.81 -9.94
C ARG A 278 3.64 12.77 -8.89
N ASN A 279 3.24 11.59 -8.44
CA ASN A 279 2.43 11.47 -7.23
C ASN A 279 3.32 11.44 -6.00
N THR A 280 2.75 11.66 -4.82
CA THR A 280 3.48 11.43 -3.56
C THR A 280 3.92 9.98 -3.46
N ILE A 281 4.89 9.69 -2.58
CA ILE A 281 5.34 8.32 -2.38
C ILE A 281 4.28 7.39 -1.78
N TRP A 282 3.24 7.95 -1.17
CA TRP A 282 2.03 7.23 -0.73
C TRP A 282 0.88 7.35 -1.75
N HIS A 283 1.21 7.65 -3.01
CA HIS A 283 0.34 7.62 -4.18
C HIS A 283 -0.85 8.59 -4.16
N SER A 284 -0.71 9.69 -3.42
CA SER A 284 -1.67 10.80 -3.51
C SER A 284 -1.28 11.74 -4.65
N GLU A 285 -2.28 12.29 -5.33
CA GLU A 285 -2.04 13.29 -6.35
C GLU A 285 -1.51 14.59 -5.73
N ILE A 286 -0.47 15.17 -6.34
CA ILE A 286 -0.01 16.52 -6.00
C ILE A 286 -0.59 17.56 -6.98
N PRO A 287 -0.77 18.82 -6.54
CA PRO A 287 -1.10 19.93 -7.43
C PRO A 287 -0.06 20.09 -8.55
N LEU A 288 -0.47 20.67 -9.68
CA LEU A 288 0.46 20.97 -10.77
C LEU A 288 1.59 21.90 -10.25
N PRO A 289 2.86 21.54 -10.40
CA PRO A 289 3.97 22.40 -9.97
C PRO A 289 3.98 23.73 -10.73
N ASP A 290 4.32 24.82 -10.05
CA ASP A 290 4.43 26.16 -10.61
C ASP A 290 5.72 26.85 -10.14
N ASP A 291 5.94 28.09 -10.57
CA ASP A 291 7.17 28.82 -10.24
C ASP A 291 7.27 29.23 -8.76
N SER A 292 6.23 29.00 -7.95
CA SER A 292 6.25 29.27 -6.51
C SER A 292 6.81 28.11 -5.69
N ASN A 293 6.81 26.89 -6.24
CA ASN A 293 7.25 25.67 -5.56
C ASN A 293 8.25 24.83 -6.36
N SER A 294 8.64 25.28 -7.56
CA SER A 294 9.52 24.55 -8.45
C SER A 294 10.45 25.42 -9.28
N ILE A 295 11.57 24.84 -9.70
CA ILE A 295 12.52 25.42 -10.67
C ILE A 295 12.37 24.66 -11.99
N ALA A 296 12.05 25.38 -13.07
CA ALA A 296 11.92 24.82 -14.41
C ALA A 296 13.25 24.84 -15.17
N GLU A 297 13.53 23.78 -15.92
CA GLU A 297 14.69 23.65 -16.79
C GLU A 297 14.30 23.05 -18.14
N GLU A 298 14.67 23.73 -19.22
CA GLU A 298 14.52 23.20 -20.57
C GLU A 298 15.65 22.21 -20.87
N VAL A 299 15.27 21.03 -21.33
CA VAL A 299 16.20 19.93 -21.66
C VAL A 299 15.79 19.28 -22.98
N SER A 300 16.67 18.44 -23.52
CA SER A 300 16.29 17.58 -24.66
C SER A 300 15.28 16.50 -24.23
N GLU A 301 14.51 15.95 -25.17
CA GLU A 301 13.55 14.87 -24.87
C GLU A 301 14.24 13.63 -24.27
N GLU A 302 15.37 13.21 -24.85
CA GLU A 302 16.17 12.07 -24.35
C GLU A 302 16.66 12.30 -22.91
N GLU A 303 17.05 13.54 -22.60
CA GLU A 303 17.50 13.92 -21.26
C GLU A 303 16.33 14.00 -20.26
N ALA A 304 15.19 14.54 -20.69
CA ALA A 304 13.98 14.60 -19.88
C ALA A 304 13.50 13.21 -19.48
N GLU A 305 13.40 12.29 -20.46
CA GLU A 305 12.99 10.90 -20.24
C GLU A 305 13.94 10.22 -19.24
N LYS A 306 15.25 10.37 -19.45
CA LYS A 306 16.25 9.78 -18.55
C LYS A 306 16.14 10.32 -17.13
N ILE A 307 16.08 11.65 -16.95
CA ILE A 307 15.93 12.28 -15.63
C ILE A 307 14.66 11.79 -14.93
N TRP A 308 13.55 11.73 -15.67
CA TRP A 308 12.25 11.29 -15.19
C TRP A 308 12.30 9.83 -14.72
N MET A 309 12.75 8.91 -15.57
CA MET A 309 12.88 7.49 -15.24
C MET A 309 13.83 7.23 -14.09
N ASP A 310 15.06 7.77 -14.15
CA ASP A 310 16.10 7.57 -13.13
C ASP A 310 15.62 8.07 -11.76
N SER A 311 14.81 9.14 -11.74
CA SER A 311 14.26 9.67 -10.49
C SER A 311 13.24 8.74 -9.83
N PHE A 312 12.39 8.03 -10.57
CA PHE A 312 11.50 7.02 -9.98
C PHE A 312 12.26 5.79 -9.52
N LYS A 313 13.23 5.32 -10.30
CA LYS A 313 14.05 4.19 -9.87
C LYS A 313 14.83 4.54 -8.59
N ALA A 314 15.38 5.75 -8.50
CA ALA A 314 16.04 6.24 -7.29
C ALA A 314 15.08 6.33 -6.09
N GLN A 315 13.86 6.81 -6.29
CA GLN A 315 12.82 6.85 -5.26
C GLN A 315 12.50 5.44 -4.72
N LEU A 316 12.24 4.48 -5.60
CA LEU A 316 11.92 3.09 -5.23
C LEU A 316 13.10 2.44 -4.47
N LEU A 317 14.32 2.67 -4.94
CA LEU A 317 15.55 2.17 -4.33
C LEU A 317 16.02 3.00 -3.13
N ARG A 318 15.29 4.04 -2.73
CA ARG A 318 15.64 4.94 -1.60
C ARG A 318 17.03 5.56 -1.72
N ARG A 319 17.46 5.83 -2.96
CA ARG A 319 18.76 6.47 -3.25
C ARG A 319 18.61 7.99 -3.20
N GLN A 320 19.62 8.66 -2.66
CA GLN A 320 19.64 10.12 -2.64
C GLN A 320 19.61 10.69 -4.06
N LEU A 321 18.81 11.74 -4.24
CA LEU A 321 18.67 12.43 -5.51
C LEU A 321 18.90 13.94 -5.29
N PRO A 322 19.94 14.54 -5.92
CA PRO A 322 20.29 15.95 -5.65
C PRO A 322 19.19 16.95 -6.01
N ARG A 323 18.39 16.65 -7.03
CA ARG A 323 17.24 17.46 -7.47
C ARG A 323 16.11 16.52 -7.79
N VAL A 324 14.94 16.76 -7.19
CA VAL A 324 13.77 15.89 -7.32
C VAL A 324 12.85 16.42 -8.41
N PRO A 325 12.69 15.71 -9.55
CA PRO A 325 11.72 16.10 -10.59
C PRO A 325 10.29 15.93 -10.08
N LEU A 326 9.49 16.99 -10.15
CA LEU A 326 8.06 16.99 -9.82
C LEU A 326 7.18 16.79 -11.06
N SER A 327 7.60 17.31 -12.21
CA SER A 327 6.88 17.12 -13.46
C SER A 327 7.78 17.17 -14.69
N TRP A 328 7.31 16.55 -15.77
CA TRP A 328 7.85 16.65 -17.11
C TRP A 328 6.76 17.18 -18.05
N GLU A 329 6.97 18.38 -18.59
CA GLU A 329 6.10 19.00 -19.59
C GLU A 329 6.67 18.73 -21.00
N ARG A 330 5.86 18.14 -21.87
CA ARG A 330 6.08 17.99 -23.30
C ARG A 330 5.18 18.99 -24.02
N ARG A 331 5.78 20.01 -24.62
CA ARG A 331 5.05 21.08 -25.32
C ARG A 331 4.87 20.77 -26.79
N ALA A 332 3.81 21.31 -27.38
CA ALA A 332 3.48 21.14 -28.79
C ALA A 332 4.59 21.67 -29.75
N ASP A 333 5.42 22.61 -29.30
CA ASP A 333 6.54 23.14 -30.06
C ASP A 333 7.80 22.25 -30.01
N GLY A 334 7.73 21.10 -29.34
CA GLY A 334 8.85 20.16 -29.15
C GLY A 334 9.73 20.48 -27.93
N THR A 335 9.42 21.54 -27.18
CA THR A 335 10.14 21.89 -25.95
C THR A 335 9.81 20.90 -24.84
N ASN A 336 10.83 20.45 -24.11
CA ASN A 336 10.69 19.60 -22.94
C ASN A 336 11.19 20.35 -21.71
N ILE A 337 10.37 20.37 -20.65
CA ILE A 337 10.70 21.05 -19.41
C ILE A 337 10.59 20.06 -18.25
N ILE A 338 11.65 19.98 -17.45
CA ILE A 338 11.61 19.33 -16.14
C ILE A 338 11.45 20.41 -15.08
N ARG A 339 10.45 20.25 -14.20
CA ARG A 339 10.30 21.05 -13.00
C ARG A 339 10.83 20.28 -11.81
N TYR A 340 11.71 20.89 -11.04
CA TYR A 340 12.30 20.31 -9.84
C TYR A 340 11.74 20.95 -8.58
N ALA A 341 11.61 20.18 -7.51
CA ALA A 341 11.19 20.70 -6.22
C ALA A 341 12.16 21.78 -5.71
N ASP A 342 11.60 22.91 -5.28
CA ASP A 342 12.34 24.03 -4.65
C ASP A 342 12.00 24.17 -3.15
N THR A 343 11.17 23.26 -2.63
CA THR A 343 10.72 23.27 -1.23
C THR A 343 11.01 21.94 -0.56
N VAL A 344 11.28 21.97 0.75
CA VAL A 344 11.48 20.76 1.56
C VAL A 344 10.26 19.86 1.49
N ASP A 345 9.06 20.42 1.56
CA ASP A 345 7.81 19.65 1.49
C ASP A 345 7.67 18.92 0.15
N GLY A 346 7.99 19.57 -0.98
CA GLY A 346 7.96 18.92 -2.30
C GLY A 346 8.96 17.76 -2.45
N ILE A 347 10.10 17.83 -1.74
CA ILE A 347 11.10 16.76 -1.69
C ILE A 347 10.61 15.60 -0.82
N LEU A 348 10.09 15.90 0.38
CA LEU A 348 9.57 14.91 1.33
C LEU A 348 8.34 14.18 0.78
N ASP A 349 7.41 14.89 0.13
CA ASP A 349 6.23 14.32 -0.51
C ASP A 349 6.62 13.31 -1.61
N SER A 350 7.75 13.57 -2.27
CA SER A 350 8.34 12.68 -3.26
C SER A 350 9.11 11.51 -2.64
N GLY A 351 9.18 11.41 -1.31
CA GLY A 351 9.80 10.30 -0.59
C GLY A 351 11.33 10.31 -0.61
N PHE A 352 11.93 11.49 -0.67
CA PHE A 352 13.37 11.67 -0.50
C PHE A 352 13.65 12.42 0.81
N ASP A 353 14.69 11.99 1.53
CA ASP A 353 15.28 12.72 2.66
C ASP A 353 16.59 13.40 2.19
N GLN A 354 16.87 14.62 2.66
CA GLN A 354 18.07 15.39 2.26
C GLN A 354 19.23 15.24 3.24
#